data_AF-A0A7J2YMI7-F1
#
_entry.id   AF-A0A7J2YMI7-F1
#
_cell.length_a   1.000
_cell.length_b   1.000
_cell.length_c   1.000
_cell.angle_alpha   90.00
_cell.angle_beta   90.00
_cell.angle_gamma   90.00
#
_symmetry.space_group_name_H-M   'P 1'
#
loop_
_entity.id
_entity.type
_entity.pdbx_description
1 polymer ?
#
loop_
_entity_poly.entity_id
_entity_poly.type
_entity_poly.pdbx_seq_one_letter_code
_entity_poly.pdbx_strand_id
1 'polypeptide(L)' 'MAKVRRPTQAGAFYEGNAESLKRQIENCFLHELGPRKIPKTVKIGGPRQVIGLVCPHAGY' A
#
# COMPACT_ATOMS: atom_id res chain seq x y z
N MET A 1 -12.47 -14.84 22.14
CA MET A 1 -12.44 -13.82 21.06
C MET A 1 -11.09 -13.14 21.05
N ALA A 2 -10.42 -13.04 19.89
CA ALA A 2 -9.16 -12.32 19.78
C ALA A 2 -9.41 -10.80 19.91
N LYS A 3 -8.52 -10.07 20.60
CA LYS A 3 -8.58 -8.62 20.72
C LYS A 3 -8.15 -7.99 19.38
N VAL A 4 -9.09 -7.35 18.68
CA VAL A 4 -8.82 -6.74 17.35
C VAL A 4 -8.46 -5.26 17.52
N ARG A 5 -7.32 -4.83 16.96
CA ARG A 5 -6.97 -3.41 16.85
C ARG A 5 -7.60 -2.84 15.58
N ARG A 6 -8.53 -1.90 15.73
CA ARG A 6 -9.19 -1.25 14.59
C ARG A 6 -8.26 -0.21 13.94
N PRO A 7 -8.34 -0.01 12.61
CA PRO A 7 -7.55 1.00 11.90
C PRO A 7 -8.13 2.40 12.17
N THR A 8 -7.58 3.11 13.16
CA THR A 8 -8.12 4.39 13.64
C THR A 8 -7.95 5.56 12.66
N GLN A 9 -7.03 5.44 11.69
CA GLN A 9 -6.76 6.49 10.69
C GLN A 9 -7.42 6.21 9.32
N ALA A 10 -8.17 5.11 9.20
CA ALA A 10 -8.94 4.80 8.01
C ALA A 10 -10.01 5.88 7.80
N GLY A 11 -10.08 6.45 6.59
CA GLY A 11 -10.93 7.58 6.25
C GLY A 11 -10.35 8.96 6.61
N ALA A 12 -9.16 9.01 7.22
CA ALA A 12 -8.45 10.27 7.51
C ALA A 12 -7.11 10.36 6.76
N PHE A 13 -6.25 9.34 6.89
CA PHE A 13 -4.92 9.33 6.28
C PHE A 13 -4.88 8.51 4.98
N TYR A 14 -5.82 7.59 4.82
CA TYR A 14 -5.97 6.73 3.66
C TYR A 14 -7.45 6.33 3.53
N GLU A 15 -7.84 5.86 2.36
CA GLU A 15 -9.21 5.46 2.08
C GLU A 15 -9.74 4.42 3.08
N GLY A 16 -10.93 4.68 3.65
CA GLY A 16 -11.52 3.82 4.68
C GLY A 16 -12.21 2.57 4.15
N ASN A 17 -12.50 2.53 2.84
CA ASN A 17 -13.07 1.38 2.16
C ASN A 17 -11.95 0.57 1.46
N ALA A 18 -12.02 -0.76 1.56
CA ALA A 18 -10.99 -1.65 1.01
C ALA A 18 -10.77 -1.51 -0.50
N GLU A 19 -11.85 -1.39 -1.29
CA GLU A 19 -11.74 -1.26 -2.75
C GLU A 19 -11.26 0.14 -3.16
N SER A 20 -11.69 1.18 -2.43
CA SER A 20 -11.16 2.53 -2.65
C SER A 20 -9.67 2.61 -2.30
N LEU A 21 -9.23 1.97 -1.21
CA LEU A 21 -7.83 1.93 -0.81
C LEU A 21 -6.94 1.23 -1.84
N LYS A 22 -7.40 0.12 -2.42
CA LYS A 22 -6.66 -0.56 -3.50
C LYS A 22 -6.47 0.38 -4.70
N ARG A 23 -7.53 1.07 -5.13
CA ARG A 23 -7.46 2.05 -6.22
C ARG A 23 -6.55 3.23 -5.87
N GLN A 24 -6.61 3.74 -4.63
CA GLN A 24 -5.71 4.80 -4.16
C GLN A 24 -4.24 4.37 -4.29
N ILE A 25 -3.90 3.15 -3.85
CA ILE A 25 -2.55 2.59 -3.96
C ILE A 25 -2.13 2.42 -5.43
N GLU A 26 -3.00 1.85 -6.28
CA GLU A 26 -2.72 1.72 -7.71
C GLU A 26 -2.46 3.08 -8.37
N ASN A 27 -3.25 4.09 -8.01
CA ASN A 27 -3.06 5.46 -8.48
C ASN A 27 -1.71 6.03 -8.04
N CYS A 28 -1.20 5.75 -6.84
CA CYS A 28 0.15 6.16 -6.45
C CYS A 28 1.23 5.61 -7.41
N PHE A 29 1.03 4.39 -7.94
CA PHE A 29 1.95 3.81 -8.92
C PHE A 29 1.78 4.39 -10.32
N LEU A 30 0.54 4.71 -10.71
CA LEU A 30 0.19 5.19 -12.05
C LEU A 30 0.28 6.71 -12.21
N HIS A 31 0.36 7.45 -11.09
CA HIS A 31 0.43 8.91 -11.07
C HIS A 31 1.61 9.43 -11.91
N GLU A 32 1.47 10.64 -12.45
CA GLU A 32 2.50 11.25 -13.29
C GLU A 32 3.83 11.48 -12.54
N LEU A 33 3.76 11.73 -11.24
CA LEU A 33 4.94 11.84 -10.37
C LEU A 33 5.44 10.47 -9.85
N GLY A 34 4.67 9.41 -10.09
CA GLY A 34 4.99 8.05 -9.69
C GLY A 34 5.71 7.26 -10.79
N PRO A 35 5.84 5.93 -10.60
CA PRO A 35 6.44 5.02 -11.58
C PRO A 35 5.71 4.90 -12.93
N ARG A 36 4.48 5.43 -13.05
CA ARG A 36 3.58 5.34 -14.21
C ARG A 36 3.28 3.91 -14.67
N LYS A 37 3.47 2.91 -13.81
CA LYS A 37 3.21 1.49 -14.10
C LYS A 37 3.00 0.68 -12.83
N ILE A 38 2.17 -0.35 -12.92
CA ILE A 38 2.04 -1.34 -11.86
C ILE A 38 3.25 -2.30 -11.90
N PRO A 39 3.98 -2.47 -10.78
CA PRO A 39 5.09 -3.41 -10.74
C PRO A 39 4.59 -4.85 -10.92
N LYS A 40 5.30 -5.64 -11.73
CA LYS A 40 5.05 -7.08 -11.81
C LYS A 40 5.50 -7.70 -10.49
N THR A 41 4.58 -8.31 -9.76
CA THR A 41 4.92 -9.09 -8.58
C THR A 41 5.84 -10.23 -9.01
N VAL A 42 7.01 -10.32 -8.38
CA VAL A 42 7.79 -11.55 -8.42
C VAL A 42 6.91 -12.68 -7.91
N LYS A 43 6.93 -13.83 -8.60
CA LYS A 43 6.16 -15.02 -8.19
C LYS A 43 6.37 -15.29 -6.70
N ILE A 44 5.34 -15.79 -6.03
CA ILE A 44 5.44 -16.29 -4.66
C ILE A 44 6.64 -17.26 -4.61
N GLY A 45 7.65 -16.96 -3.79
CA GLY A 45 8.92 -17.72 -3.73
C GLY A 45 10.09 -17.09 -4.48
N GLY A 46 9.94 -15.88 -5.06
CA GLY A 46 11.08 -15.08 -5.53
C GLY A 46 12.09 -14.82 -4.41
N PRO A 47 13.32 -14.40 -4.73
CA PRO A 47 14.48 -14.56 -3.85
C PRO A 47 14.48 -13.73 -2.55
N ARG A 48 13.36 -13.04 -2.21
CA ARG A 48 13.11 -12.27 -0.97
C ARG A 48 14.38 -11.57 -0.44
N GLN A 49 15.10 -10.90 -1.34
CA GLN A 49 16.42 -10.33 -1.06
C GLN A 49 16.33 -8.98 -0.31
N VAL A 50 15.14 -8.42 -0.16
CA VAL A 50 14.93 -7.15 0.54
C VAL A 50 15.05 -7.39 2.04
N ILE A 51 16.17 -6.95 2.61
CA ILE A 51 16.47 -7.06 4.05
C ILE A 51 15.89 -5.91 4.89
N GLY A 52 15.50 -4.80 4.25
CA GLY A 52 14.94 -3.62 4.91
C GLY A 52 14.46 -2.57 3.91
N LEU A 53 13.65 -1.64 4.39
CA LEU A 53 13.06 -0.55 3.59
C LEU A 53 12.84 0.69 4.45
N VAL A 54 12.93 1.86 3.84
CA VAL A 54 12.56 3.16 4.42
C VAL A 54 11.38 3.69 3.63
N CYS A 55 10.28 4.00 4.31
CA CYS A 55 9.07 4.53 3.68
C CYS A 55 8.52 5.71 4.48
N PRO A 56 7.92 6.70 3.81
CA PRO A 56 7.16 7.74 4.48
C PRO A 56 5.92 7.16 5.15
N HIS A 57 5.40 7.87 6.14
CA HIS A 57 4.17 7.53 6.87
C HIS A 57 3.12 8.65 6.81
N ALA A 58 3.28 9.58 5.86
CA ALA A 58 2.28 10.60 5.56
C ALA A 58 1.00 9.96 4.98
N GLY A 59 -0.06 10.75 4.86
CA GLY A 59 -1.28 10.32 4.17
C GLY A 59 -1.02 9.93 2.71
N TYR A 60 -1.84 9.00 2.22
CA TYR A 60 -1.78 8.46 0.85
C TYR A 60 -2.43 9.40 -0.16
#